data_AF-A0A6S6SCM1-F1
#
_entry.id   AF-A0A6S6SCM1-F1
#
_cell.length_a   1.000
_cell.length_b   1.000
_cell.length_c   1.000
_cell.angle_alpha   90.00
_cell.angle_beta   90.00
_cell.angle_gamma   90.00
#
_symmetry.space_group_name_H-M   'P 1'
#
loop_
_entity.id
_entity.type
_entity.pdbx_description
1 polymer ?
#
loop_
_entity_poly.entity_id
_entity_poly.type
_entity_poly.pdbx_seq_one_letter_code
_entity_poly.pdbx_strand_id
1 'polypeptide(L)'
;MKKLLATLLLSATVILPAQAETPEPENPVLRMATTTSTDNSGLLKAILPTFQEKTGYEVQVIAVGTGKALKMGQDGDVDVVLVHARAAED
;
A
#
# COMPACT_ATOMS: atom_id res chain seq x y z
N MET A 1 -46.97 31.16 -29.69
CA MET A 1 -45.68 30.87 -30.34
C MET A 1 -44.60 30.97 -29.26
N LYS A 2 -44.41 30.10 -28.26
CA LYS A 2 -44.40 28.63 -28.15
C LYS A 2 -43.51 27.97 -29.22
N LYS A 3 -42.33 27.52 -28.77
CA LYS A 3 -41.38 26.58 -29.42
C LYS A 3 -40.45 27.19 -30.47
N LEU A 4 -39.36 27.84 -30.07
CA LEU A 4 -38.19 28.03 -30.96
C LEU A 4 -36.87 28.33 -30.22
N LEU A 5 -36.88 28.67 -28.92
CA LEU A 5 -35.67 28.70 -28.08
C LEU A 5 -35.38 27.33 -27.45
N ALA A 6 -35.38 26.27 -28.25
CA ALA A 6 -35.19 24.88 -27.78
C ALA A 6 -34.00 24.16 -28.44
N THR A 7 -33.09 24.87 -29.10
CA THR A 7 -32.08 24.19 -29.92
C THR A 7 -30.72 24.91 -29.89
N LEU A 8 -30.04 24.96 -28.74
CA LEU A 8 -28.57 24.97 -28.72
C LEU A 8 -27.96 24.66 -27.33
N LEU A 9 -28.51 23.70 -26.61
CA LEU A 9 -27.77 23.05 -25.53
C LEU A 9 -27.07 21.83 -26.15
N LEU A 10 -25.93 22.10 -26.79
CA LEU A 10 -24.98 21.07 -27.23
C LEU A 10 -24.42 20.43 -25.96
N SER A 11 -25.11 19.38 -25.49
CA SER A 11 -24.65 18.52 -24.41
C SER A 11 -23.37 17.82 -24.85
N ALA A 12 -22.23 18.44 -24.57
CA ALA A 12 -20.94 17.78 -24.58
C ALA A 12 -20.93 16.78 -23.42
N THR A 13 -21.46 15.59 -23.64
CA THR A 13 -21.28 14.45 -22.76
C THR A 13 -19.80 14.08 -22.83
N VAL A 14 -19.00 14.66 -21.94
CA VAL A 14 -17.61 14.27 -21.74
C VAL A 14 -17.65 12.83 -21.22
N ILE A 15 -17.35 11.87 -22.10
CA ILE A 15 -17.08 10.49 -21.72
C ILE A 15 -15.71 10.53 -21.06
N LEU A 16 -15.68 10.73 -19.74
CA LEU A 16 -14.47 10.53 -18.95
C LEU A 16 -14.17 9.02 -18.97
N PRO A 17 -12.93 8.59 -19.26
CA PRO A 17 -12.56 7.21 -19.02
C PRO A 17 -12.75 6.94 -17.52
N ALA A 18 -13.42 5.84 -17.19
CA ALA A 18 -13.44 5.35 -15.82
C ALA A 18 -11.99 5.03 -15.43
N GLN A 19 -11.35 5.94 -14.70
CA GLN A 19 -10.15 5.59 -13.94
C GLN A 19 -10.55 4.39 -13.07
N ALA A 20 -9.89 3.25 -13.27
CA ALA A 20 -10.05 2.13 -12.36
C ALA A 20 -9.50 2.59 -11.01
N GLU A 21 -10.39 2.98 -10.10
CA GLU A 21 -10.04 3.31 -8.73
C GLU A 21 -9.50 2.04 -8.09
N THR A 22 -8.22 2.07 -7.68
CA THR A 22 -7.65 1.01 -6.87
C THR A 22 -8.43 0.99 -5.56
N PRO A 23 -9.11 -0.12 -5.21
CA PRO A 23 -9.91 -0.16 -4.00
C PRO A 23 -9.01 0.12 -2.80
N GLU A 24 -9.33 1.18 -2.06
CA GLU A 24 -8.58 1.58 -0.87
C GLU A 24 -8.84 0.56 0.24
N PRO A 25 -7.80 0.08 0.94
CA PRO A 25 -7.97 -0.94 1.97
C PRO A 25 -8.73 -0.41 3.19
N GLU A 26 -9.64 -1.22 3.73
CA GLU A 26 -10.40 -0.88 4.96
C GLU A 26 -9.48 -0.60 6.15
N ASN A 27 -8.38 -1.36 6.26
CA ASN A 27 -7.28 -1.08 7.18
C ASN A 27 -6.01 -0.80 6.39
N PRO A 28 -5.61 0.47 6.21
CA PRO A 28 -4.48 0.83 5.36
C PRO A 28 -3.12 0.58 6.00
N VAL A 29 -3.04 0.22 7.29
CA VAL A 29 -1.74 0.08 7.98
C VAL A 29 -1.30 -1.38 8.04
N LEU A 30 -0.10 -1.66 7.56
CA LEU A 30 0.57 -2.96 7.63
C LEU A 30 1.86 -2.82 8.46
N ARG A 31 1.92 -3.51 9.60
CA ARG A 31 3.10 -3.51 10.48
C ARG A 31 4.05 -4.63 10.03
N MET A 32 5.30 -4.26 9.75
CA MET A 32 6.33 -5.20 9.32
C MET A 32 7.52 -5.19 10.27
N ALA A 33 7.90 -6.34 10.79
CA ALA A 33 9.20 -6.51 11.45
C ALA A 33 10.28 -6.93 10.44
N THR A 34 11.45 -6.30 10.50
CA THR A 34 12.60 -6.65 9.64
C THR A 34 13.93 -6.53 10.39
N THR A 35 15.04 -6.85 9.72
CA THR A 35 16.37 -6.70 10.30
C THR A 35 16.92 -5.29 10.12
N THR A 36 17.71 -4.80 11.09
CA THR A 36 18.41 -3.51 10.98
C THR A 36 19.31 -3.41 9.75
N SER A 37 19.92 -4.53 9.32
CA SER A 37 20.70 -4.59 8.07
C SER A 37 19.87 -4.28 6.83
N THR A 38 18.62 -4.76 6.79
CA THR A 38 17.71 -4.55 5.65
C THR A 38 17.20 -3.11 5.66
N ASP A 39 16.83 -2.56 6.80
CA ASP A 39 16.39 -1.17 6.91
C ASP A 39 17.52 -0.17 6.52
N ASN A 40 18.73 -0.40 7.05
CA ASN A 40 19.90 0.43 6.75
C ASN A 40 20.35 0.36 5.28
N SER A 41 19.98 -0.69 4.55
CA SER A 41 20.30 -0.80 3.12
C SER A 41 19.60 0.25 2.26
N GLY A 42 18.50 0.83 2.74
CA GLY A 42 17.64 1.74 1.98
C GLY A 42 16.68 1.04 1.00
N LEU A 43 16.69 -0.31 0.91
CA LEU A 43 15.77 -1.07 0.06
C LEU A 43 14.31 -0.70 0.31
N LEU A 44 13.87 -0.74 1.57
CA LEU A 44 12.48 -0.46 1.94
C LEU A 44 12.08 0.97 1.63
N LYS A 45 13.00 1.93 1.83
CA LYS A 45 12.78 3.33 1.47
C LYS A 45 12.58 3.52 -0.04
N ALA A 46 13.19 2.66 -0.86
CA ALA A 46 13.05 2.71 -2.31
C ALA A 46 11.77 2.07 -2.84
N ILE A 47 11.26 0.99 -2.21
CA ILE A 47 10.14 0.21 -2.75
C ILE A 47 8.78 0.55 -2.11
N LEU A 48 8.75 0.92 -0.83
CA LEU A 48 7.51 1.14 -0.11
C LEU A 48 6.66 2.31 -0.63
N PRO A 49 7.23 3.43 -1.13
CA PRO A 49 6.43 4.51 -1.71
C PRO A 49 5.59 4.03 -2.91
N THR A 50 6.20 3.27 -3.83
CA THR A 50 5.50 2.71 -4.99
C THR A 50 4.51 1.63 -4.58
N PHE A 51 4.81 0.85 -3.54
CA PHE A 51 3.85 -0.11 -2.98
C PHE A 51 2.61 0.61 -2.46
N GLN A 52 2.77 1.63 -1.62
CA GLN A 52 1.66 2.40 -1.06
C GLN A 52 0.83 3.09 -2.15
N GLU A 53 1.47 3.70 -3.17
CA GLU A 53 0.76 4.31 -4.30
C GLU A 53 -0.12 3.30 -5.06
N LYS A 54 0.36 2.06 -5.21
CA LYS A 54 -0.33 1.02 -5.97
C LYS A 54 -1.37 0.24 -5.18
N THR A 55 -1.25 0.18 -3.86
CA THR A 55 -2.08 -0.70 -3.03
C THR A 55 -2.89 0.03 -1.98
N GLY A 56 -2.57 1.30 -1.67
CA GLY A 56 -3.15 2.05 -0.57
C GLY A 56 -2.65 1.66 0.82
N TYR A 57 -1.76 0.66 0.93
CA TYR A 57 -1.21 0.24 2.22
C TYR A 57 0.03 1.03 2.61
N GLU A 58 -0.01 1.66 3.78
CA GLU A 58 1.15 2.20 4.48
C GLU A 58 1.84 1.09 5.27
N VAL A 59 3.13 0.88 5.02
CA VAL A 59 3.92 -0.12 5.73
C VAL A 59 4.73 0.53 6.85
N GLN A 60 4.41 0.20 8.09
CA GLN A 60 5.15 0.62 9.27
C GLN A 60 6.27 -0.38 9.58
N VAL A 61 7.52 0.07 9.44
CA VAL A 61 8.70 -0.78 9.58
C VAL A 61 9.25 -0.73 11.00
N ILE A 62 9.45 -1.91 11.60
CA ILE A 62 10.10 -2.10 12.89
C ILE A 62 11.41 -2.87 12.66
N ALA A 63 12.53 -2.15 12.71
CA ALA A 63 13.86 -2.71 12.47
C ALA A 63 14.49 -3.22 13.77
N VAL A 64 14.66 -4.54 13.90
CA VAL A 64 15.22 -5.23 15.09
C VAL A 64 16.17 -6.35 14.67
N GLY A 65 16.69 -7.15 15.61
CA GLY A 65 17.42 -8.38 15.25
C GLY A 65 16.47 -9.49 14.78
N THR A 66 16.95 -10.43 13.97
CA THR A 66 16.15 -11.54 13.40
C THR A 66 15.31 -12.27 14.44
N GLY A 67 15.91 -12.67 15.57
CA GLY A 67 15.17 -13.40 16.62
C GLY A 67 14.02 -12.59 17.21
N LYS A 68 14.19 -11.28 17.38
CA LYS A 68 13.11 -10.40 17.87
C LYS A 68 12.04 -10.19 16.80
N ALA A 69 12.42 -10.03 15.54
CA ALA A 69 11.47 -9.88 14.44
C ALA A 69 10.56 -11.12 14.30
N LEU A 70 11.15 -12.32 14.33
CA LEU A 70 10.41 -13.58 14.30
C LEU A 70 9.50 -13.73 15.52
N LYS A 71 9.99 -13.38 16.72
CA LYS A 71 9.19 -13.42 17.95
C LYS A 71 7.98 -12.47 17.88
N MET A 72 8.16 -11.25 17.36
CA MET A 72 7.06 -10.31 17.14
C MET A 72 6.01 -10.87 16.17
N GLY A 73 6.44 -11.58 15.11
CA GLY A 73 5.53 -12.29 14.21
C GLY A 73 4.76 -13.41 14.91
N GLN A 74 5.44 -14.22 15.74
CA GLN A 74 4.81 -15.29 16.52
C GLN A 74 3.80 -14.77 17.55
N ASP A 75 4.08 -13.62 18.15
CA ASP A 75 3.23 -12.99 19.16
C ASP A 75 2.05 -12.20 18.56
N GLY A 76 2.03 -12.00 17.24
CA GLY A 76 0.99 -11.20 16.55
C GLY A 76 1.16 -9.69 16.71
N ASP A 77 2.34 -9.23 17.14
CA ASP A 77 2.67 -7.81 17.27
C ASP A 77 2.75 -7.11 15.91
N VAL A 78 3.04 -7.87 14.86
CA VAL A 78 3.18 -7.43 13.46
C VAL A 78 2.39 -8.32 12.51
N ASP A 79 2.08 -7.77 11.33
CA ASP A 79 1.27 -8.45 10.32
C ASP A 79 2.15 -9.24 9.34
N VAL A 80 3.41 -8.80 9.12
CA VAL A 80 4.39 -9.45 8.25
C VAL A 80 5.79 -9.42 8.87
N VAL A 81 6.59 -10.45 8.60
CA VAL A 81 8.02 -10.48 8.93
C VAL A 81 8.84 -10.60 7.65
N LEU A 82 9.87 -9.78 7.51
CA LEU A 82 10.85 -9.84 6.41
C LEU A 82 12.25 -10.00 7.00
N VAL A 83 12.74 -11.24 7.04
CA VAL A 83 14.09 -11.58 7.50
C VAL A 83 14.82 -12.42 6.44
N HIS A 84 16.12 -12.67 6.66
CA HIS A 84 16.96 -13.49 5.79
C HIS A 84 17.63 -14.60 6.60
N ALA A 85 16.84 -15.43 7.29
CA ALA A 85 17.33 -16.43 8.22
C ALA A 85 16.52 -17.73 8.14
N ARG A 86 16.59 -18.40 6.98
CA ARG A 86 15.78 -19.59 6.66
C ARG A 86 15.67 -20.63 7.79
N ALA A 87 16.80 -21.00 8.39
CA ALA A 87 16.81 -22.00 9.47
C ALA A 87 16.03 -21.59 10.75
N ALA A 88 15.74 -20.30 10.92
CA ALA A 88 14.91 -19.78 12.01
C ALA A 88 13.48 -19.43 11.56
N GLU A 89 13.19 -19.46 10.26
CA GLU A 89 11.87 -19.22 9.67
C GLU A 89 11.03 -20.50 9.59
N ASP A 90 11.69 -21.65 9.40
CA ASP A 90 11.08 -23.00 9.38
C ASP A 90 10.75 -23.50 10.80
#